data_AF-A0A844ZFM3-F1
#
_entry.id   AF-A0A844ZFM3-F1
#
_cell.length_a   1.000
_cell.length_b   1.000
_cell.length_c   1.000
_cell.angle_alpha   90.00
_cell.angle_beta   90.00
_cell.angle_gamma   90.00
#
_symmetry.space_group_name_H-M   'P 1'
#
loop_
_entity.id
_entity.type
_entity.pdbx_description
1 polymer ?
#
loop_
_entity_poly.entity_id
_entity_poly.type
_entity_poly.pdbx_seq_one_letter_code
_entity_poly.pdbx_strand_id
1 'polypeptide(L)'
;MQINEEKAIRSATAAVVLDWAERREPPVTGETAEGLREAIEVAHLVAEEGREGLARWVDAGRRAGLSWSEIGDTLGISKQAAQQRFKPSDSEFDGSPDVKNANIVVRTGASAFHEMRILEEEGQQGRELIDMGVLKLVFRQTDTNWEYRRKIGQSRMIAAMQQDGWQHASVWLPFHYFKRPL
;
A
#
# COMPACT_ATOMS: atom_id res chain seq x y z
N MET A 1 -5.12 -20.60 3.83
CA MET A 1 -3.66 -20.53 3.67
C MET A 1 -3.10 -21.95 3.84
N GLN A 2 -2.15 -22.37 3.01
CA GLN A 2 -1.52 -23.69 3.17
C GLN A 2 -0.62 -23.68 4.42
N ILE A 3 -0.56 -24.77 5.20
CA ILE A 3 0.19 -24.84 6.47
C ILE A 3 1.67 -24.46 6.30
N ASN A 4 2.28 -24.84 5.17
CA ASN A 4 3.68 -24.53 4.88
C ASN A 4 3.90 -23.03 4.61
N GLU A 5 2.94 -22.36 3.97
CA GLU A 5 3.00 -20.92 3.70
C GLU A 5 2.88 -20.11 4.99
N GLU A 6 1.94 -20.49 5.87
CA GLU A 6 1.80 -19.87 7.18
C GLU A 6 3.08 -19.97 8.01
N LYS A 7 3.67 -21.17 8.07
CA LYS A 7 4.91 -21.42 8.81
C LYS A 7 6.07 -20.60 8.24
N ALA A 8 6.17 -20.48 6.92
CA ALA A 8 7.19 -19.68 6.26
C ALA A 8 7.06 -18.19 6.62
N ILE A 9 5.84 -17.64 6.58
CA ILE A 9 5.58 -16.24 6.95
C ILE A 9 5.93 -16.00 8.42
N ARG A 10 5.46 -16.86 9.33
CA ARG A 10 5.78 -16.74 10.78
C ARG A 10 7.29 -16.75 11.03
N SER A 11 8.02 -17.65 10.35
CA SER A 11 9.48 -17.73 10.48
C SER A 11 10.15 -16.46 9.96
N ALA A 12 9.73 -15.96 8.79
CA ALA A 12 10.29 -14.75 8.21
C ALA A 12 10.03 -13.51 9.07
N THR A 13 8.83 -13.37 9.65
CA THR A 13 8.50 -12.27 10.56
C THR A 13 9.31 -12.33 11.85
N ALA A 14 9.47 -13.52 12.46
CA ALA A 14 10.27 -13.69 13.66
C ALA A 14 11.76 -13.39 13.43
N ALA A 15 12.27 -13.71 12.24
CA ALA A 15 13.67 -13.46 11.89
C ALA A 15 14.03 -11.96 11.85
N VAL A 16 13.08 -11.05 11.59
CA VAL A 16 13.38 -9.61 11.44
C VAL A 16 14.14 -9.04 12.64
N VAL A 17 13.70 -9.36 13.87
CA VAL A 17 14.33 -8.84 15.10
C VAL A 17 15.66 -9.55 15.38
N LEU A 18 15.73 -10.86 15.11
CA LEU A 18 16.94 -11.66 15.29
C LEU A 18 18.06 -11.20 14.33
N ASP A 19 17.72 -11.02 13.07
CA ASP A 19 18.60 -10.49 12.03
C ASP A 19 19.13 -9.09 12.38
N TRP A 20 18.29 -8.23 12.95
CA TRP A 20 18.73 -6.92 13.44
C TRP A 20 19.69 -7.06 14.62
N ALA A 21 19.35 -7.91 15.59
CA ALA A 21 20.16 -8.15 16.79
C ALA A 21 21.57 -8.67 16.46
N GLU A 22 21.68 -9.55 15.46
CA GLU A 22 22.95 -10.09 14.98
C GLU A 22 23.81 -9.06 14.23
N ARG A 23 23.19 -8.13 13.49
CA ARG A 23 23.90 -7.12 12.68
C ARG A 23 24.27 -5.84 13.43
N ARG A 24 23.78 -5.67 14.67
CA ARG A 24 24.12 -4.53 15.53
C ARG A 24 25.58 -4.63 15.98
N GLU A 25 26.24 -3.49 16.17
CA GLU A 25 27.59 -3.43 16.74
C GLU A 25 27.60 -2.62 18.06
N PRO A 26 27.86 -3.24 19.22
CA PRO A 26 28.02 -4.69 19.43
C PRO A 26 26.68 -5.44 19.28
N PRO A 27 26.72 -6.75 18.95
CA PRO A 27 25.51 -7.54 18.76
C PRO A 27 24.71 -7.69 20.06
N VAL A 28 23.40 -7.85 19.93
CA VAL A 28 22.56 -8.14 21.09
C VAL A 28 22.65 -9.65 21.39
N THR A 29 23.42 -10.00 22.42
CA THR A 29 23.64 -11.40 22.82
C THR A 29 22.60 -11.94 23.81
N GLY A 30 21.76 -11.07 24.37
CA GLY A 30 20.82 -11.40 25.43
C GLY A 30 21.45 -11.47 26.83
N GLU A 31 22.74 -11.15 26.96
CA GLU A 31 23.46 -11.19 28.24
C GLU A 31 23.30 -9.92 29.07
N THR A 32 22.84 -8.83 28.46
CA THR A 32 22.67 -7.52 29.12
C THR A 32 21.23 -7.03 29.07
N ALA A 33 20.79 -6.38 30.15
CA ALA A 33 19.45 -5.78 30.21
C ALA A 33 19.27 -4.63 29.21
N GLU A 34 20.35 -3.90 28.89
CA GLU A 34 20.33 -2.84 27.89
C GLU A 34 20.09 -3.39 26.49
N GLY A 35 20.84 -4.42 26.06
CA GLY A 35 20.62 -5.05 24.77
C GLY A 35 19.22 -5.67 24.65
N LEU A 36 18.70 -6.30 25.71
CA LEU A 36 17.33 -6.81 25.73
C LEU A 36 16.28 -5.70 25.65
N ARG A 37 16.51 -4.53 26.26
CA ARG A 37 15.63 -3.37 26.14
C ARG A 37 15.54 -2.88 24.70
N GLU A 38 16.68 -2.78 24.01
CA GLU A 38 16.69 -2.37 22.60
C GLU A 38 15.98 -3.39 21.70
N ALA A 39 16.16 -4.69 21.95
CA ALA A 39 15.44 -5.73 21.22
C ALA A 39 13.91 -5.62 21.42
N ILE A 40 13.44 -5.23 22.61
CA ILE A 40 12.02 -4.96 22.88
C ILE A 40 11.53 -3.76 22.06
N GLU A 41 12.32 -2.69 21.97
CA GLU A 41 11.97 -1.50 21.17
C GLU A 41 11.87 -1.84 19.68
N VAL A 42 12.80 -2.61 19.14
CA VAL A 42 12.74 -3.05 17.74
C VAL A 42 11.57 -4.00 17.48
N ALA A 43 11.32 -4.95 18.38
CA ALA A 43 10.16 -5.82 18.28
C ALA A 43 8.84 -5.02 18.32
N HIS A 44 8.79 -3.95 19.13
CA HIS A 44 7.65 -3.04 19.16
C HIS A 44 7.44 -2.36 17.81
N LEU A 45 8.50 -1.79 17.23
CA LEU A 45 8.45 -1.16 15.90
C LEU A 45 7.95 -2.14 14.82
N VAL A 46 8.46 -3.37 14.80
CA VAL A 46 7.98 -4.41 13.86
C VAL A 46 6.49 -4.71 14.06
N ALA A 47 6.02 -4.74 15.30
CA ALA A 47 4.61 -4.93 15.60
C ALA A 47 3.74 -3.72 15.18
N GLU A 48 4.25 -2.49 15.27
CA GLU A 48 3.58 -1.30 14.75
C GLU A 48 3.41 -1.37 13.24
N GLU A 49 4.50 -1.66 12.50
CA GLU A 49 4.47 -1.83 11.04
C GLU A 49 3.49 -2.93 10.60
N GLY A 50 3.42 -4.03 11.34
CA GLY A 50 2.44 -5.09 11.12
C GLY A 50 0.99 -4.59 11.28
N ARG A 51 0.72 -3.78 12.31
CA ARG A 51 -0.62 -3.19 12.54
C ARG A 51 -1.00 -2.20 11.44
N GLU A 52 -0.09 -1.31 11.07
CA GLU A 52 -0.34 -0.34 10.00
C GLU A 52 -0.51 -1.02 8.64
N GLY A 53 0.34 -2.01 8.35
CA GLY A 53 0.23 -2.83 7.14
C GLY A 53 -1.13 -3.50 7.05
N LEU A 54 -1.60 -4.10 8.14
CA LEU A 54 -2.95 -4.67 8.21
C LEU A 54 -4.03 -3.60 7.95
N ALA A 55 -3.93 -2.42 8.56
CA ALA A 55 -4.89 -1.34 8.33
C ALA A 55 -4.94 -0.91 6.85
N ARG A 56 -3.78 -0.81 6.18
CA ARG A 56 -3.69 -0.53 4.73
C ARG A 56 -4.37 -1.62 3.89
N TRP A 57 -4.15 -2.89 4.22
CA TRP A 57 -4.82 -4.01 3.54
C TRP A 57 -6.34 -4.03 3.79
N VAL A 58 -6.79 -3.66 4.99
CA VAL A 58 -8.21 -3.53 5.31
C VAL A 58 -8.85 -2.38 4.52
N ASP A 59 -8.22 -1.19 4.43
CA ASP A 59 -8.71 -0.09 3.60
C ASP A 59 -8.79 -0.50 2.12
N ALA A 60 -7.76 -1.16 1.60
CA ALA A 60 -7.75 -1.70 0.25
C ALA A 60 -8.90 -2.70 0.03
N GLY A 61 -9.12 -3.61 0.98
CA GLY A 61 -10.25 -4.56 0.96
C GLY A 61 -11.61 -3.85 0.98
N ARG A 62 -11.80 -2.86 1.85
CA ARG A 62 -13.04 -2.07 1.95
C ARG A 62 -13.38 -1.38 0.64
N ARG A 63 -12.38 -0.79 -0.02
CA ARG A 63 -12.57 -0.07 -1.29
C ARG A 63 -12.63 -1.01 -2.49
N ALA A 64 -12.13 -2.24 -2.36
CA ALA A 64 -12.37 -3.35 -3.26
C ALA A 64 -13.63 -4.15 -2.90
N GLY A 65 -14.50 -3.62 -2.03
CA GLY A 65 -15.87 -4.13 -1.84
C GLY A 65 -16.13 -4.94 -0.61
N LEU A 66 -15.09 -5.41 0.09
CA LEU A 66 -15.29 -6.28 1.23
C LEU A 66 -16.10 -5.55 2.29
N SER A 67 -17.21 -6.15 2.69
CA SER A 67 -18.03 -5.66 3.79
C SER A 67 -17.28 -5.79 5.12
N TRP A 68 -17.70 -5.02 6.11
CA TRP A 68 -17.18 -5.16 7.47
C TRP A 68 -17.43 -6.56 8.09
N SER A 69 -18.42 -7.30 7.59
CA SER A 69 -18.65 -8.69 8.01
C SER A 69 -17.56 -9.59 7.45
N GLU A 70 -17.32 -9.53 6.13
CA GLU A 70 -16.31 -10.35 5.46
C GLU A 70 -14.90 -10.08 6.00
N ILE A 71 -14.58 -8.82 6.32
CA ILE A 71 -13.31 -8.46 6.97
C ILE A 71 -13.23 -9.05 8.38
N GLY A 72 -14.31 -8.96 9.16
CA GLY A 72 -14.38 -9.56 10.49
C GLY A 72 -14.16 -11.08 10.43
N ASP A 73 -14.88 -11.76 9.54
CA ASP A 73 -14.78 -13.19 9.32
C ASP A 73 -13.35 -13.60 8.90
N THR A 74 -12.73 -12.84 8.00
CA THR A 74 -11.33 -13.05 7.57
C THR A 74 -10.34 -12.93 8.73
N LEU A 75 -10.58 -12.00 9.66
CA LEU A 75 -9.71 -11.73 10.80
C LEU A 75 -10.07 -12.55 12.05
N GLY A 76 -11.14 -13.36 12.01
CA GLY A 76 -11.65 -14.09 13.17
C GLY A 76 -12.20 -13.19 14.29
N ILE A 77 -12.74 -12.02 13.95
CA ILE A 77 -13.33 -11.06 14.90
C ILE A 77 -14.74 -10.64 14.47
N SER A 78 -15.52 -10.04 15.37
CA SER A 78 -16.85 -9.54 15.03
C SER A 78 -16.79 -8.33 14.08
N LYS A 79 -17.87 -8.10 13.33
CA LYS A 79 -18.06 -6.89 12.50
C LYS A 79 -17.81 -5.60 13.29
N GLN A 80 -18.31 -5.52 14.53
CA GLN A 80 -18.14 -4.35 15.38
C GLN A 80 -16.66 -4.16 15.78
N ALA A 81 -15.95 -5.23 16.11
CA ALA A 81 -14.53 -5.16 16.42
C ALA A 81 -13.69 -4.73 15.20
N ALA A 82 -14.03 -5.19 14.00
CA ALA A 82 -13.39 -4.74 12.76
C ALA A 82 -13.62 -3.24 12.51
N GLN A 83 -14.87 -2.77 12.65
CA GLN A 83 -15.19 -1.35 12.49
C GLN A 83 -14.45 -0.47 13.50
N GLN A 84 -14.43 -0.87 14.77
CA GLN A 84 -13.76 -0.11 15.82
C GLN A 84 -12.25 0.02 15.56
N ARG A 85 -11.62 -1.03 15.01
CA ARG A 85 -10.17 -1.07 14.79
C ARG A 85 -9.73 -0.35 13.51
N PHE A 86 -10.55 -0.36 12.46
CA PHE A 86 -10.08 -0.01 11.11
C PHE A 86 -10.92 1.02 10.38
N LYS A 87 -12.05 1.49 10.95
CA LYS A 87 -12.81 2.57 10.31
C LYS A 87 -11.98 3.87 10.40
N PRO A 88 -11.68 4.55 9.27
CA PRO A 88 -10.97 5.82 9.30
C PRO A 88 -11.72 6.86 10.14
N SER A 89 -10.99 7.62 10.95
CA SER A 89 -11.48 8.89 11.51
C SER A 89 -11.49 9.95 10.40
N ASP A 90 -12.53 10.79 10.35
CA ASP A 90 -12.80 11.74 9.24
C ASP A 90 -11.73 12.85 9.06
N SER A 91 -10.59 12.80 9.77
CA SER A 91 -9.65 13.92 9.94
C SER A 91 -8.37 13.88 9.08
N GLU A 92 -8.05 12.82 8.33
CA GLU A 92 -6.65 12.63 7.90
C GLU A 92 -6.26 12.87 6.44
N PHE A 93 -7.15 13.22 5.51
CA PHE A 93 -6.72 13.47 4.12
C PHE A 93 -7.45 14.62 3.43
N ASP A 94 -7.14 15.85 3.87
CA ASP A 94 -7.37 17.10 3.11
C ASP A 94 -6.09 17.55 2.40
N GLY A 95 -5.46 16.64 1.66
CA GLY A 95 -4.32 16.95 0.79
C GLY A 95 -4.78 17.23 -0.64
N SER A 96 -5.86 17.97 -0.85
CA SER A 96 -6.28 18.34 -2.21
C SER A 96 -5.23 19.31 -2.79
N PRO A 97 -4.52 19.01 -3.89
CA PRO A 97 -3.62 19.99 -4.48
C PRO A 97 -4.41 21.23 -4.94
N ASP A 98 -3.82 22.43 -4.81
CA ASP A 98 -4.37 23.69 -5.34
C ASP A 98 -4.34 23.63 -6.88
N VAL A 99 -5.44 23.15 -7.48
CA VAL A 99 -5.57 22.99 -8.93
C VAL A 99 -5.87 24.34 -9.58
N LYS A 100 -4.82 25.13 -9.84
CA LYS A 100 -4.86 26.36 -10.66
C LYS A 100 -4.09 26.22 -11.98
N ASN A 101 -4.23 25.10 -12.68
CA ASN A 101 -3.66 24.92 -14.01
C ASN A 101 -4.70 24.41 -15.02
N ALA A 102 -4.80 25.09 -16.18
CA ALA A 102 -5.81 24.85 -17.20
C ALA A 102 -5.72 23.48 -17.91
N ASN A 103 -4.64 22.72 -17.70
CA ASN A 103 -4.41 21.40 -18.31
C ASN A 103 -4.54 20.24 -17.31
N ILE A 104 -5.09 20.49 -16.12
CA ILE A 104 -5.29 19.46 -15.09
C ILE A 104 -6.73 18.96 -15.12
N VAL A 105 -6.89 17.64 -15.14
CA VAL A 105 -8.17 16.95 -15.09
C VAL A 105 -8.24 16.12 -13.83
N VAL A 106 -9.26 16.33 -13.01
CA VAL A 106 -9.49 15.53 -11.79
C VAL A 106 -10.67 14.59 -12.04
N ARG A 107 -10.47 13.30 -11.78
CA ARG A 107 -11.53 12.29 -11.74
C ARG A 107 -11.81 11.91 -10.30
N THR A 108 -13.06 12.04 -9.88
CA THR A 108 -13.53 11.67 -8.55
C THR A 108 -14.22 10.30 -8.59
N GLY A 109 -14.39 9.66 -7.43
CA GLY A 109 -15.01 8.34 -7.34
C GLY A 109 -14.11 7.17 -7.76
N ALA A 110 -12.80 7.41 -7.88
CA ALA A 110 -11.82 6.39 -8.25
C ALA A 110 -11.53 5.43 -7.08
N SER A 111 -12.42 4.46 -6.89
CA SER A 111 -12.23 3.32 -5.99
C SER A 111 -11.41 2.22 -6.66
N ALA A 112 -10.89 1.26 -5.88
CA ALA A 112 -10.09 0.12 -6.33
C ALA A 112 -10.79 -0.84 -7.34
N PHE A 113 -12.06 -0.58 -7.64
CA PHE A 113 -12.88 -1.32 -8.59
C PHE A 113 -12.93 -0.72 -9.99
N HIS A 114 -12.89 0.61 -10.07
CA HIS A 114 -13.18 1.34 -11.30
C HIS A 114 -12.03 2.26 -11.70
N GLU A 115 -11.05 2.48 -10.82
CA GLU A 115 -9.88 3.31 -11.10
C GLU A 115 -9.10 2.80 -12.31
N MET A 116 -8.98 1.49 -12.51
CA MET A 116 -8.30 0.96 -13.70
C MET A 116 -9.03 1.28 -15.00
N ARG A 117 -10.37 1.29 -14.97
CA ARG A 117 -11.19 1.70 -16.11
C ARG A 117 -11.03 3.20 -16.38
N ILE A 118 -11.05 4.03 -15.33
CA ILE A 118 -10.82 5.47 -15.46
C ILE A 118 -9.42 5.72 -16.04
N LEU A 119 -8.39 5.03 -15.54
CA LEU A 119 -7.02 5.17 -16.05
C LEU A 119 -6.93 4.81 -17.54
N GLU A 120 -7.56 3.72 -17.97
CA GLU A 120 -7.62 3.33 -19.38
C GLU A 120 -8.32 4.40 -20.25
N GLU A 121 -9.51 4.85 -19.84
CA GLU A 121 -10.29 5.86 -20.57
C GLU A 121 -9.55 7.21 -20.67
N GLU A 122 -8.88 7.64 -19.59
CA GLU A 122 -8.10 8.88 -19.58
C GLU A 122 -6.79 8.74 -20.35
N GLY A 123 -6.12 7.59 -20.27
CA GLY A 123 -4.91 7.29 -21.03
C GLY A 123 -5.13 7.34 -22.54
N GLN A 124 -6.27 6.85 -23.03
CA GLN A 124 -6.68 6.95 -24.43
C GLN A 124 -6.97 8.38 -24.89
N GLN A 125 -7.27 9.29 -23.96
CA GLN A 125 -7.48 10.73 -24.21
C GLN A 125 -6.16 11.53 -24.11
N GLY A 126 -5.02 10.86 -24.06
CA GLY A 126 -3.71 11.52 -23.93
C GLY A 126 -3.44 12.12 -22.56
N ARG A 127 -4.13 11.64 -21.51
CA ARG A 127 -3.99 12.21 -20.16
C ARG A 127 -3.06 11.35 -19.30
N GLU A 128 -2.00 11.98 -18.83
CA GLU A 128 -0.98 11.40 -17.98
C GLU A 128 -1.39 11.51 -16.51
N LEU A 129 -1.38 10.40 -15.77
CA LEU A 129 -1.57 10.41 -14.32
C LEU A 129 -0.36 11.05 -13.65
N ILE A 130 -0.60 12.10 -12.89
CA ILE A 130 0.45 12.84 -12.17
C ILE A 130 0.29 12.79 -10.65
N ASP A 131 -0.91 12.49 -10.13
CA ASP A 131 -1.15 12.36 -8.70
C ASP A 131 -2.39 11.51 -8.40
N MET A 132 -2.46 10.93 -7.20
CA MET A 132 -3.59 10.14 -6.70
C MET A 132 -3.92 10.57 -5.26
N GLY A 133 -5.17 11.01 -5.07
CA GLY A 133 -5.73 11.33 -3.76
C GLY A 133 -6.82 10.35 -3.34
N VAL A 134 -7.43 10.59 -2.18
CA VAL A 134 -8.55 9.77 -1.69
C VAL A 134 -9.72 9.81 -2.69
N LEU A 135 -9.95 8.68 -3.37
CA LEU A 135 -10.96 8.53 -4.43
C LEU A 135 -10.81 9.55 -5.57
N LYS A 136 -9.62 10.11 -5.76
CA LYS A 136 -9.31 11.11 -6.78
C LYS A 136 -8.11 10.68 -7.60
N LEU A 137 -8.21 10.81 -8.92
CA LEU A 137 -7.08 10.71 -9.85
C LEU A 137 -6.86 12.07 -10.49
N VAL A 138 -5.61 12.52 -10.51
CA VAL A 138 -5.23 13.81 -11.08
C VAL A 138 -4.39 13.56 -12.31
N PHE A 139 -4.83 14.12 -13.42
CA PHE A 139 -4.19 13.95 -14.72
C PHE A 139 -3.73 15.29 -15.28
N ARG A 140 -2.71 15.22 -16.13
CA ARG A 140 -2.27 16.31 -17.00
C ARG A 140 -2.53 15.94 -18.45
N GLN A 141 -3.09 16.87 -19.24
CA GLN A 141 -3.23 16.69 -20.68
C GLN A 141 -1.85 16.68 -21.38
N THR A 142 -1.64 15.70 -22.27
CA THR A 142 -0.43 15.55 -23.10
C THR A 142 -0.80 15.22 -24.55
N ASP A 143 0.21 15.20 -25.44
CA ASP A 143 0.06 14.86 -26.86
C ASP A 143 0.25 13.36 -27.15
N THR A 144 0.42 12.54 -26.11
CA THR A 144 0.71 11.10 -26.21
C THR A 144 -0.29 10.30 -25.40
N ASN A 145 -0.73 9.17 -25.93
CA ASN A 145 -1.61 8.25 -25.19
C ASN A 145 -0.81 7.46 -24.16
N TRP A 146 -1.49 7.03 -23.10
CA TRP A 146 -0.85 6.35 -21.99
C TRP A 146 -1.49 4.98 -21.74
N GLU A 147 -0.65 3.98 -21.54
CA GLU A 147 -1.05 2.67 -21.03
C GLU A 147 -0.82 2.63 -19.51
N TYR A 148 -1.78 2.10 -18.76
CA TYR A 148 -1.67 1.96 -17.30
C TYR A 148 -1.77 0.51 -16.85
N ARG A 149 -1.03 0.17 -15.78
CA ARG A 149 -1.07 -1.17 -15.20
C ARG A 149 -0.97 -1.14 -13.68
N ARG A 150 -1.75 -2.01 -13.04
CA ARG A 150 -1.75 -2.20 -11.58
C ARG A 150 -1.06 -3.51 -11.21
N LYS A 151 -0.17 -3.47 -10.22
CA LYS A 151 0.51 -4.64 -9.66
C LYS A 151 0.52 -4.60 -8.14
N ILE A 152 0.64 -5.77 -7.53
CA ILE A 152 0.94 -5.92 -6.10
C ILE A 152 2.36 -6.47 -6.01
N GLY A 153 3.18 -5.93 -5.10
CA GLY A 153 4.54 -6.39 -4.89
C GLY A 153 5.40 -5.36 -4.16
N GLN A 154 6.70 -5.59 -4.14
CA GLN A 154 7.69 -4.68 -3.54
C GLN A 154 8.81 -4.37 -4.54
N SER A 155 9.99 -3.98 -4.06
CA SER A 155 11.12 -3.49 -4.85
C SER A 155 11.49 -4.35 -6.06
N ARG A 156 11.48 -5.68 -5.94
CA ARG A 156 11.79 -6.58 -7.07
C ARG A 156 10.76 -6.49 -8.20
N MET A 157 9.46 -6.38 -7.88
CA MET A 157 8.41 -6.22 -8.87
C MET A 157 8.50 -4.85 -9.54
N ILE A 158 8.79 -3.80 -8.78
CA ILE A 158 8.96 -2.44 -9.30
C ILE A 158 10.14 -2.40 -10.28
N ALA A 159 11.29 -2.98 -9.89
CA ALA A 159 12.48 -3.04 -10.75
C ALA A 159 12.21 -3.80 -12.06
N ALA A 160 11.49 -4.93 -12.00
CA ALA A 160 11.12 -5.69 -13.19
C ALA A 160 10.21 -4.87 -14.14
N MET A 161 9.20 -4.20 -13.60
CA MET A 161 8.32 -3.32 -14.39
C MET A 161 9.11 -2.20 -15.08
N GLN A 162 10.06 -1.57 -14.37
CA GLN A 162 10.92 -0.51 -14.93
C GLN A 162 11.81 -1.02 -16.07
N GLN A 163 12.34 -2.24 -15.96
CA GLN A 163 13.11 -2.88 -17.04
C GLN A 163 12.26 -3.12 -18.29
N ASP A 164 10.97 -3.40 -18.12
CA ASP A 164 10.00 -3.55 -19.21
C ASP A 164 9.48 -2.21 -19.79
N GLY A 165 10.11 -1.08 -19.39
CA GLY A 165 9.79 0.25 -19.88
C GLY A 165 8.60 0.93 -19.18
N TRP A 166 8.13 0.38 -18.05
CA TRP A 166 7.07 1.00 -17.26
C TRP A 166 7.60 2.02 -16.25
N GLN A 167 6.96 3.18 -16.19
CA GLN A 167 7.23 4.20 -15.18
C GLN A 167 6.33 3.98 -13.98
N HIS A 168 6.87 4.07 -12.76
CA HIS A 168 6.05 4.03 -11.55
C HIS A 168 5.31 5.36 -11.41
N ALA A 169 3.98 5.33 -11.51
CA ALA A 169 3.14 6.52 -11.56
C ALA A 169 2.71 6.96 -10.15
N SER A 170 2.27 6.00 -9.34
CA SER A 170 1.86 6.23 -7.96
C SER A 170 1.79 4.91 -7.20
N VAL A 171 1.73 5.00 -5.88
CA VAL A 171 1.43 3.89 -5.00
C VAL A 171 0.20 4.24 -4.19
N TRP A 172 -0.74 3.32 -4.17
CA TRP A 172 -1.81 3.32 -3.19
C TRP A 172 -1.94 1.90 -2.66
N LEU A 173 -1.23 1.66 -1.55
CA LEU A 173 -0.95 0.32 -1.04
C LEU A 173 -2.23 -0.52 -0.91
N PRO A 174 -2.22 -1.77 -1.39
CA PRO A 174 -1.07 -2.56 -1.85
C PRO A 174 -0.71 -2.38 -3.34
N PHE A 175 -1.42 -1.49 -4.03
CA PHE A 175 -1.37 -1.36 -5.47
C PHE A 175 -0.29 -0.37 -5.90
N HIS A 176 0.59 -0.83 -6.78
CA HIS A 176 1.50 0.01 -7.54
C HIS A 176 0.90 0.25 -8.91
N TYR A 177 0.76 1.53 -9.27
CA TYR A 177 0.28 1.95 -10.57
C TYR A 177 1.48 2.34 -11.43
N PHE A 178 1.49 1.79 -12.63
CA PHE A 178 2.52 2.02 -13.62
C PHE A 178 1.90 2.67 -14.85
N LYS A 179 2.68 3.50 -15.54
CA LYS A 179 2.31 4.14 -16.80
C LYS A 179 3.41 3.98 -17.84
N ARG A 180 3.04 3.97 -19.10
CA ARG A 180 3.98 3.98 -20.24
C ARG A 180 3.36 4.74 -21.41
N PRO A 181 4.10 5.59 -22.14
CA PRO A 181 3.59 6.19 -23.36
C PRO A 181 3.36 5.13 -24.44
N LEU A 182 2.29 5.27 -25.22
CA LEU A 182 1.97 4.45 -26.39
C LEU A 182 2.52 5.05 -27.68
#